data_AF-A0A166ELC9-F1
#
_entry.id   AF-A0A166ELC9-F1
#
_cell.length_a   1.000
_cell.length_b   1.000
_cell.length_c   1.000
_cell.angle_alpha   90.00
_cell.angle_beta   90.00
_cell.angle_gamma   90.00
#
_symmetry.space_group_name_H-M   'P 1'
#
loop_
_entity.id
_entity.type
_entity.pdbx_description
1 polymer ?
#
loop_
_entity_poly.entity_id
_entity_poly.type
_entity_poly.pdbx_seq_one_letter_code
_entity_poly.pdbx_strand_id
1 'polypeptide(L)'
;MINITLIRKITGRELIRSFEDTYISIENLEKLFKEDNENMNLQMDLDDWKYFIDHKDEEVEDGRTIFLENNDIDKIGLGLLDLIKNEKPNSISQLAKLANNEVNTTLKKAKLLEKEGLISFKSGSKNRKIPIMNYDNIHISI
;
A
#
# COMPACT_ATOMS: atom_id res chain seq x y z
N MET A 1 -4.10 -16.97 -9.98
CA MET A 1 -4.29 -15.87 -9.01
C MET A 1 -2.91 -15.44 -8.63
N ILE A 2 -2.62 -14.14 -8.69
CA ILE A 2 -1.31 -13.58 -8.33
C ILE A 2 -1.46 -12.96 -6.95
N ASN A 3 -0.57 -13.33 -6.02
CA ASN A 3 -0.54 -12.75 -4.68
C ASN A 3 0.58 -11.70 -4.64
N ILE A 4 0.22 -10.45 -4.36
CA ILE A 4 1.18 -9.36 -4.20
C ILE A 4 1.24 -8.97 -2.73
N THR A 5 2.36 -9.24 -2.07
CA THR A 5 2.62 -8.80 -0.70
C THR A 5 3.40 -7.50 -0.71
N LEU A 6 2.79 -6.45 -0.17
CA LEU A 6 3.32 -5.11 -0.03
C LEU A 6 3.84 -4.95 1.39
N ILE A 7 5.14 -4.67 1.54
CA ILE A 7 5.78 -4.51 2.85
C ILE A 7 6.27 -3.07 2.97
N ARG A 8 5.96 -2.43 4.09
CA ARG A 8 6.48 -1.11 4.46
C ARG A 8 7.03 -1.13 5.88
N LYS A 9 8.05 -0.33 6.14
CA LYS A 9 8.54 -0.01 7.48
C LYS A 9 7.84 1.25 7.92
N ILE A 10 7.08 1.14 9.01
CA ILE A 10 6.36 2.25 9.61
C ILE A 10 6.69 2.33 11.09
N THR A 11 6.48 3.49 11.69
CA THR A 11 6.58 3.64 13.14
C THR A 11 5.35 3.06 13.84
N GLY A 12 5.47 2.66 15.10
CA GLY A 12 4.32 2.25 15.93
C GLY A 12 3.21 3.30 15.95
N ARG A 13 3.56 4.59 15.90
CA ARG A 13 2.61 5.70 15.78
C ARG A 13 1.80 5.66 14.48
N GLU A 14 2.44 5.34 13.36
CA GLU A 14 1.76 5.22 12.06
C GLU A 14 0.90 3.96 12.01
N LEU A 15 1.35 2.86 12.63
CA LEU A 15 0.55 1.64 12.76
C LEU A 15 -0.71 1.90 13.58
N ILE A 16 -0.61 2.56 14.75
CA ILE A 16 -1.76 2.95 15.57
C ILE A 16 -2.76 3.78 14.77
N ARG A 17 -2.30 4.76 13.99
CA ARG A 17 -3.19 5.57 13.14
C ARG A 17 -3.95 4.71 12.12
N SER A 18 -3.28 3.70 11.55
CA SER A 18 -3.94 2.78 10.62
C SER A 18 -5.02 1.92 11.30
N PHE A 19 -4.81 1.54 12.56
CA PHE A 19 -5.82 0.86 13.36
C PHE A 19 -6.96 1.79 13.77
N GLU A 20 -6.69 3.05 14.11
CA GLU A 20 -7.71 4.08 14.34
C GLU A 20 -8.59 4.28 13.09
N ASP A 21 -7.99 4.31 11.89
CA ASP A 21 -8.73 4.42 10.63
C ASP A 21 -9.60 3.19 10.35
N THR A 22 -9.18 2.00 10.80
CA THR A 22 -9.86 0.71 10.51
C THR A 22 -10.93 0.37 11.55
N TYR A 23 -10.59 0.48 12.83
CA TYR A 23 -11.39 0.01 13.96
C TYR A 23 -12.01 1.14 14.79
N ILE A 24 -11.64 2.39 14.52
CA ILE A 24 -12.07 3.62 15.22
C ILE A 24 -11.43 3.76 16.61
N SER A 25 -11.39 2.70 17.41
CA SER A 25 -10.71 2.69 18.71
C SER A 25 -10.28 1.29 19.13
N ILE A 26 -9.36 1.22 20.11
CA ILE A 26 -8.90 -0.05 20.67
C ILE A 26 -10.03 -0.81 21.36
N GLU A 27 -10.96 -0.11 22.02
CA GLU A 27 -12.11 -0.74 22.68
C GLU A 27 -13.07 -1.37 21.68
N ASN A 28 -13.19 -0.81 20.47
CA ASN A 28 -13.96 -1.43 19.39
C ASN A 28 -13.27 -2.70 18.88
N LEU A 29 -11.95 -2.67 18.69
CA LEU A 29 -11.18 -3.86 18.32
C LEU A 29 -11.33 -4.97 19.38
N GLU A 30 -11.28 -4.62 20.67
CA GLU A 30 -11.52 -5.58 21.76
C GLU A 30 -12.93 -6.17 21.74
N LYS A 31 -13.95 -5.41 21.32
CA LYS A 31 -15.32 -5.93 21.16
C LYS A 31 -15.39 -6.90 19.98
N LEU A 32 -14.82 -6.53 18.84
CA LEU A 32 -14.77 -7.39 17.64
C LEU A 32 -14.08 -8.72 17.95
N PHE A 33 -12.94 -8.68 18.66
CA PHE A 33 -12.24 -9.90 19.07
C PHE A 33 -13.03 -10.74 20.09
N LYS A 34 -13.84 -10.12 20.96
CA LYS A 34 -14.73 -10.88 21.86
C LYS A 34 -15.86 -11.58 21.11
N GLU A 35 -16.32 -10.99 20.02
CA GLU A 35 -17.37 -11.56 19.15
C GLU A 35 -16.81 -12.67 18.25
N ASP A 36 -15.55 -12.57 17.83
CA ASP A 36 -14.83 -13.53 16.99
C ASP A 36 -13.42 -13.81 17.53
N ASN A 37 -13.35 -14.61 18.61
CA ASN A 37 -12.12 -14.83 19.38
C ASN A 37 -11.13 -15.81 18.74
N GLU A 38 -11.52 -16.48 17.65
CA GLU A 38 -10.63 -17.34 16.85
C GLU A 38 -9.96 -16.57 15.70
N ASN A 39 -10.33 -15.29 15.52
CA ASN A 39 -9.78 -14.44 14.47
C ASN A 39 -8.37 -13.99 14.82
N MET A 40 -7.38 -14.71 14.28
CA MET A 40 -5.97 -14.42 14.51
C MET A 40 -5.57 -13.01 14.06
N ASN A 41 -6.21 -12.43 13.03
CA ASN A 41 -5.90 -11.06 12.61
C ASN A 41 -6.33 -10.04 13.68
N LEU A 42 -7.54 -10.19 14.23
CA LEU A 42 -8.01 -9.31 15.31
C LEU A 42 -7.15 -9.45 16.56
N GLN A 43 -6.69 -10.67 16.86
CA GLN A 43 -5.76 -10.91 17.96
C GLN A 43 -4.43 -10.18 17.74
N MET A 44 -3.81 -10.39 16.57
CA MET A 44 -2.52 -9.76 16.23
C MET A 44 -2.62 -8.24 16.25
N ASP A 45 -3.63 -7.66 15.60
CA ASP A 45 -3.83 -6.20 15.59
C ASP A 45 -4.03 -5.65 17.00
N LEU A 46 -4.71 -6.39 17.88
CA LEU A 46 -4.94 -5.97 19.26
C LEU A 46 -3.66 -6.02 20.08
N ASP A 47 -2.88 -7.08 19.93
CA ASP A 47 -1.59 -7.24 20.60
C ASP A 47 -0.60 -6.16 20.15
N ASP A 48 -0.53 -5.90 18.84
CA ASP A 48 0.30 -4.85 18.26
C ASP A 48 -0.14 -3.46 18.73
N TRP A 49 -1.43 -3.15 18.71
CA TRP A 49 -1.93 -1.86 19.19
C TRP A 49 -1.54 -1.65 20.67
N LYS A 50 -1.74 -2.66 21.52
CA LYS A 50 -1.35 -2.59 22.94
C LYS A 50 0.14 -2.36 23.12
N TYR A 51 0.98 -3.05 22.35
CA TYR A 51 2.43 -2.90 22.42
C TYR A 51 2.88 -1.50 21.99
N PHE A 52 2.44 -1.03 20.82
CA PHE A 52 2.94 0.22 20.24
C PHE A 52 2.39 1.48 20.89
N ILE A 53 1.38 1.40 21.76
CA ILE A 53 0.93 2.54 22.59
C ILE A 53 2.10 3.07 23.42
N ASP A 54 2.96 2.20 23.93
CA ASP A 54 4.12 2.57 24.74
C ASP A 54 5.42 2.65 23.92
N HIS A 55 5.43 2.12 22.69
CA HIS A 55 6.59 2.03 21.80
C HIS A 55 6.39 2.79 20.47
N LYS A 56 5.79 3.97 20.53
CA LYS A 56 5.31 4.73 19.35
C LYS A 56 6.38 5.04 18.29
N ASP A 57 7.65 5.11 18.68
CA ASP A 57 8.75 5.48 17.80
C ASP A 57 9.57 4.26 17.31
N GLU A 58 9.21 3.04 17.75
CA GLU A 58 9.80 1.81 17.22
C GLU A 58 9.31 1.55 15.78
N GLU A 59 10.21 1.05 14.94
CA GLU A 59 9.88 0.64 13.57
C GLU A 59 9.36 -0.79 13.55
N VAL A 60 8.33 -1.02 12.74
CA VAL A 60 7.72 -2.33 12.50
C VAL A 60 7.50 -2.53 11.01
N GLU A 61 7.63 -3.78 10.56
CA GLU A 61 7.26 -4.16 9.20
C GLU A 61 5.75 -4.43 9.14
N ASP A 62 5.04 -3.57 8.41
CA ASP A 62 3.62 -3.73 8.10
C ASP A 62 3.48 -4.32 6.70
N GLY A 63 2.81 -5.48 6.64
CA GLY A 63 2.68 -6.29 5.44
C GLY A 63 1.23 -6.48 5.05
N ARG A 64 0.86 -6.09 3.83
CA ARG A 64 -0.47 -6.34 3.26
C ARG A 64 -0.38 -7.22 2.01
N THR A 65 -1.17 -8.28 1.96
CA THR A 65 -1.30 -9.10 0.74
C THR A 65 -2.55 -8.70 -0.05
N ILE A 66 -2.38 -8.47 -1.35
CA ILE A 66 -3.45 -8.22 -2.31
C ILE A 66 -3.56 -9.41 -3.25
N PHE A 67 -4.77 -9.94 -3.40
CA PHE A 67 -5.09 -11.01 -4.32
C PHE A 67 -5.59 -10.42 -5.62
N LEU A 68 -4.87 -10.69 -6.71
CA LEU A 68 -5.21 -10.22 -8.05
C LEU A 68 -5.55 -11.38 -8.96
N GLU A 69 -6.51 -11.15 -9.86
CA GLU A 69 -6.79 -12.07 -10.94
C GLU A 69 -5.65 -12.00 -11.97
N ASN A 70 -5.41 -13.09 -12.69
CA ASN A 70 -4.25 -13.25 -13.59
C ASN A 70 -4.14 -12.20 -14.72
N ASN A 71 -5.17 -11.36 -14.92
CA ASN A 71 -5.22 -10.34 -15.96
C ASN A 71 -5.12 -8.89 -15.44
N ASP A 72 -5.05 -8.68 -14.11
CA ASP A 72 -5.12 -7.34 -13.53
C ASP A 72 -3.81 -6.56 -13.68
N ILE A 73 -2.68 -7.26 -13.78
CA ILE A 73 -1.36 -6.65 -13.94
C ILE A 73 -0.57 -7.35 -15.05
N ASP A 74 -0.29 -6.59 -16.10
CA ASP A 74 0.56 -7.00 -17.20
C ASP A 74 2.01 -6.51 -17.03
N LYS A 75 2.89 -6.96 -17.93
CA LYS A 75 4.30 -6.58 -17.96
C LYS A 75 4.52 -5.06 -17.96
N ILE A 76 3.62 -4.31 -18.59
CA ILE A 76 3.66 -2.84 -18.58
C ILE A 76 3.38 -2.32 -17.16
N GLY A 77 2.33 -2.82 -16.51
CA GLY A 77 2.03 -2.48 -15.11
C GLY A 77 3.20 -2.74 -14.17
N LEU A 78 3.83 -3.91 -14.25
CA LEU A 78 5.02 -4.24 -13.46
C LEU A 78 6.19 -3.29 -13.72
N GLY A 79 6.45 -2.98 -14.99
CA GLY A 79 7.49 -2.01 -15.36
C GLY A 79 7.20 -0.59 -14.83
N LEU A 80 5.93 -0.17 -14.77
CA LEU A 80 5.57 1.10 -14.16
C LEU A 80 5.82 1.11 -12.65
N LEU A 81 5.52 0.01 -11.93
CA LEU A 81 5.79 -0.10 -10.50
C LEU A 81 7.29 0.07 -10.19
N ASP A 82 8.14 -0.63 -10.96
CA ASP A 82 9.59 -0.54 -10.83
C ASP A 82 10.10 0.90 -11.06
N LEU A 83 9.65 1.55 -12.13
CA LEU A 83 10.02 2.94 -12.43
C LEU A 83 9.51 3.92 -11.37
N ILE A 84 8.30 3.73 -10.84
CA ILE A 84 7.76 4.60 -9.78
C ILE A 84 8.61 4.48 -8.51
N LYS A 85 9.02 3.25 -8.15
CA LYS A 85 9.83 2.98 -6.96
C LYS A 85 11.23 3.55 -7.07
N ASN A 86 11.90 3.29 -8.20
CA ASN A 86 13.33 3.58 -8.36
C ASN A 86 13.59 5.01 -8.88
N GLU A 87 12.82 5.48 -9.86
CA GLU A 87 13.06 6.75 -10.54
C GLU A 87 12.24 7.92 -9.96
N LYS A 88 11.23 7.62 -9.13
CA LYS A 88 10.38 8.61 -8.42
C LYS A 88 9.89 9.75 -9.32
N PRO A 89 9.19 9.45 -10.43
CA PRO A 89 8.78 10.46 -11.41
C PRO A 89 7.82 11.47 -10.79
N ASN A 90 8.01 12.75 -11.13
CA ASN A 90 7.23 13.88 -10.63
C ASN A 90 5.90 14.10 -11.37
N SER A 91 5.56 13.24 -12.33
CA SER A 91 4.34 13.32 -13.13
C SER A 91 4.12 12.07 -13.97
N ILE A 92 2.86 11.83 -14.37
CA ILE A 92 2.52 10.81 -15.38
C ILE A 92 3.28 11.01 -16.70
N SER A 93 3.50 12.26 -17.13
CA SER A 93 4.23 12.54 -18.36
C SER A 93 5.71 12.17 -18.25
N GLN A 94 6.34 12.35 -17.08
CA GLN A 94 7.70 11.89 -16.84
C GLN A 94 7.75 10.36 -16.79
N LEU A 95 6.81 9.72 -16.08
CA LEU A 95 6.70 8.27 -16.04
C LEU A 95 6.55 7.66 -17.45
N ALA A 96 5.72 8.27 -18.30
CA ALA A 96 5.53 7.84 -19.69
C ALA A 96 6.84 7.92 -20.51
N LYS A 97 7.63 8.99 -20.32
CA LYS A 97 8.95 9.12 -20.94
C LYS A 97 9.92 8.04 -20.48
N LEU A 98 9.99 7.78 -19.16
CA LEU A 98 10.85 6.74 -18.59
C LEU A 98 10.47 5.35 -19.11
N ALA A 99 9.18 5.08 -19.22
CA ALA A 99 8.64 3.81 -19.71
C ALA A 99 8.66 3.68 -21.24
N ASN A 100 9.13 4.71 -21.98
CA ASN A 100 9.05 4.81 -23.43
C ASN A 100 7.64 4.47 -23.98
N ASN A 101 6.61 5.02 -23.33
CA ASN A 101 5.20 4.75 -23.60
C ASN A 101 4.40 6.04 -23.83
N GLU A 102 3.20 5.90 -24.40
CA GLU A 102 2.28 7.02 -24.54
C GLU A 102 1.69 7.46 -23.18
N VAL A 103 1.57 8.78 -22.98
CA VAL A 103 1.05 9.38 -21.75
C VAL A 103 -0.34 8.85 -21.39
N ASN A 104 -1.23 8.67 -22.37
CA ASN A 104 -2.59 8.17 -22.13
C ASN A 104 -2.58 6.70 -21.68
N THR A 105 -1.73 5.87 -22.27
CA THR A 105 -1.57 4.46 -21.89
C THR A 105 -0.99 4.36 -20.48
N THR A 106 0.07 5.12 -20.18
CA THR A 106 0.65 5.21 -18.84
C THR A 106 -0.38 5.69 -17.82
N LEU A 107 -1.19 6.70 -18.13
CA LEU A 107 -2.23 7.20 -17.23
C LEU A 107 -3.28 6.13 -16.91
N LYS A 108 -3.78 5.42 -17.92
CA LYS A 108 -4.77 4.35 -17.74
C LYS A 108 -4.23 3.24 -16.85
N LYS A 109 -2.99 2.81 -17.09
CA LYS A 109 -2.32 1.77 -16.31
C LYS A 109 -2.03 2.23 -14.88
N ALA A 110 -1.51 3.44 -14.70
CA ALA A 110 -1.26 3.98 -13.37
C ALA A 110 -2.54 4.14 -12.54
N LYS A 111 -3.67 4.51 -13.17
CA LYS A 111 -4.99 4.52 -12.50
C LYS A 111 -5.46 3.11 -12.10
N LEU A 112 -5.18 2.09 -12.91
CA LEU A 112 -5.48 0.71 -12.53
C LEU A 112 -4.65 0.29 -11.32
N LEU A 113 -3.34 0.56 -11.33
CA LEU A 113 -2.46 0.30 -10.19
C LEU A 113 -2.90 1.02 -8.91
N GLU A 114 -3.41 2.26 -9.03
CA GLU A 114 -3.99 2.99 -7.90
C GLU A 114 -5.27 2.31 -7.38
N LYS A 115 -6.17 1.91 -8.29
CA LYS A 115 -7.40 1.21 -7.95
C LYS A 115 -7.13 -0.11 -7.20
N GLU A 116 -6.09 -0.83 -7.62
CA GLU A 116 -5.65 -2.08 -6.98
C GLU A 116 -4.78 -1.84 -5.73
N GLY A 117 -4.61 -0.58 -5.28
CA GLY A 117 -3.94 -0.23 -4.03
C GLY A 117 -2.40 -0.30 -4.05
N LEU A 118 -1.80 -0.45 -5.24
CA LEU A 118 -0.35 -0.63 -5.41
C LEU A 118 0.42 0.70 -5.46
N ILE A 119 -0.24 1.77 -5.89
CA ILE A 119 0.30 3.13 -5.88
C ILE A 119 -0.77 4.12 -5.41
N SER A 120 -0.37 5.37 -5.20
CA SER A 120 -1.30 6.48 -4.95
C SER A 120 -0.88 7.70 -5.77
N PHE A 121 -1.80 8.62 -6.05
CA PHE A 121 -1.46 9.93 -6.61
C PHE A 121 -1.37 11.02 -5.54
N LYS A 122 -0.21 11.68 -5.48
CA LYS A 122 -0.05 12.95 -4.77
C LYS A 122 -0.26 14.13 -5.72
N SER A 123 -0.89 15.19 -5.22
CA SER A 123 -0.98 16.48 -5.93
C SER A 123 0.38 17.17 -5.95
N GLY A 124 0.89 17.41 -7.15
CA GLY A 124 2.10 18.19 -7.41
C GLY A 124 1.80 19.63 -7.81
N SER A 125 2.87 20.41 -8.04
CA SER A 125 2.77 21.78 -8.57
C SER A 125 1.88 21.83 -9.81
N LYS A 126 0.98 22.83 -9.89
CA LYS A 126 0.05 23.00 -11.02
C LYS A 126 -0.87 21.78 -11.26
N ASN A 127 -1.38 21.16 -10.19
CA ASN A 127 -2.30 20.01 -10.25
C ASN A 127 -1.75 18.77 -10.98
N ARG A 128 -0.43 18.61 -11.00
CA ARG A 128 0.20 17.41 -11.58
C ARG A 128 -0.11 16.20 -10.71
N LYS A 129 -0.42 15.07 -11.34
CA LYS A 129 -0.55 13.78 -10.65
C LYS A 129 0.82 13.13 -10.54
N ILE A 130 1.32 13.03 -9.32
CA ILE A 130 2.60 12.39 -8.99
C ILE A 130 2.30 10.96 -8.52
N PRO A 131 2.63 9.92 -9.30
CA PRO A 131 2.51 8.55 -8.81
C PRO A 131 3.55 8.29 -7.73
N ILE A 132 3.12 7.73 -6.60
CA ILE A 132 3.99 7.35 -5.49
C ILE A 132 3.67 5.92 -5.06
N MET A 133 4.69 5.21 -4.60
CA MET A 133 4.56 3.90 -3.96
C MET A 133 4.83 4.08 -2.47
N ASN A 134 3.84 3.76 -1.63
CA ASN A 134 3.93 3.92 -0.17
C ASN A 134 4.45 2.64 0.52
N TYR A 135 5.17 1.82 -0.23
CA TYR A 135 5.68 0.52 0.22
C TYR A 135 7.16 0.41 -0.05
N ASP A 136 7.86 -0.29 0.84
CA ASP A 136 9.29 -0.49 0.76
C ASP A 136 9.65 -1.63 -0.18
N ASN A 137 8.91 -2.75 -0.10
CA ASN A 137 9.11 -3.92 -0.92
C ASN A 137 7.78 -4.46 -1.47
N ILE A 138 7.85 -5.07 -2.65
CA ILE A 138 6.74 -5.79 -3.27
C ILE A 138 7.23 -7.21 -3.57
N HIS A 139 6.57 -8.22 -2.98
CA HIS A 139 6.78 -9.62 -3.28
C HIS A 139 5.62 -10.13 -4.14
N ILE A 140 5.94 -10.77 -5.27
CA ILE A 140 4.93 -11.33 -6.18
C ILE A 140 5.07 -12.84 -6.15
N SER A 141 4.00 -13.53 -5.79
CA SER A 141 3.88 -14.98 -5.87
C SER A 141 2.87 -15.34 -6.96
N ILE A 142 3.30 -16.20 -7.90
CA ILE A 142 2.54 -16.64 -9.08
C ILE A 142 2.26 -18.14 -8.98
#